data_AF-A0A2G9T7A0-F1
#
_entry.id   AF-A0A2G9T7A0-F1
#
_cell.length_a   1.000
_cell.length_b   1.000
_cell.length_c   1.000
_cell.angle_alpha   90.00
_cell.angle_beta   90.00
_cell.angle_gamma   90.00
#
_symmetry.space_group_name_H-M   'P 1'
#
loop_
_entity.id
_entity.type
_entity.pdbx_description
1 polymer ?
#
loop_
_entity_poly.entity_id
_entity_poly.type
_entity_poly.pdbx_seq_one_letter_code
_entity_poly.pdbx_strand_id
1 'polypeptide(L)'
;KKLNIEDETNFCDGEILRRMLESKNVFDVVPDRDLREARARANPYETIGAAFFQNRAAMKVANLDRTFNFLFSGETEERLL
;
A
#
# COMPACT_ATOMS: atom_id res chain seq x y z
N LYS A 1 15.71 -16.22 -16.39
CA LYS A 1 14.78 -15.29 -15.71
C LYS A 1 15.14 -15.26 -14.24
N LYS A 2 15.43 -14.09 -13.66
CA LYS A 2 15.72 -13.95 -12.23
C LYS A 2 14.40 -13.97 -11.45
N LEU A 3 14.33 -14.74 -10.36
CA LEU A 3 13.13 -14.92 -9.51
C LEU A 3 13.39 -14.58 -8.02
N ASN A 4 14.62 -14.21 -7.68
CA ASN A 4 15.02 -13.78 -6.33
C ASN A 4 15.16 -12.24 -6.30
N ILE A 5 14.73 -11.63 -5.20
CA ILE A 5 14.77 -10.19 -4.94
C ILE A 5 15.84 -9.79 -3.91
N GLU A 6 16.44 -10.75 -3.18
CA GLU A 6 17.36 -10.51 -2.05
C GLU A 6 18.59 -9.65 -2.39
N ASP A 7 19.01 -9.64 -3.64
CA ASP A 7 20.18 -8.92 -4.15
C ASP A 7 19.82 -7.63 -4.92
N GLU A 8 18.54 -7.25 -4.99
CA GLU A 8 18.05 -6.04 -5.66
C GLU A 8 18.33 -4.77 -4.82
N THR A 9 19.61 -4.40 -4.72
CA THR A 9 20.13 -3.36 -3.81
C THR A 9 20.62 -2.09 -4.50
N ASN A 10 20.35 -1.94 -5.80
CA ASN A 10 20.78 -0.76 -6.58
C ASN A 10 20.14 0.56 -6.10
N PHE A 11 18.94 0.49 -5.54
CA PHE A 11 18.16 1.65 -5.08
C PHE A 11 17.64 1.51 -3.65
N CYS A 12 18.09 0.49 -2.92
CA CYS A 12 17.70 0.20 -1.54
C CYS A 12 18.89 -0.41 -0.82
N ASP A 13 19.12 0.00 0.43
CA ASP A 13 20.17 -0.59 1.26
C ASP A 13 19.93 -2.09 1.47
N GLY A 14 21.00 -2.88 1.33
CA GLY A 14 20.91 -4.34 1.40
C GLY A 14 20.54 -4.88 2.78
N GLU A 15 20.93 -4.20 3.85
CA GLU A 15 20.55 -4.60 5.21
C GLU A 15 19.07 -4.30 5.45
N ILE A 16 18.59 -3.13 5.03
CA ILE A 16 17.17 -2.75 5.12
C ILE A 16 16.30 -3.75 4.33
N LEU A 17 16.70 -4.07 3.10
CA LEU A 17 15.98 -5.05 2.26
C LEU A 17 15.91 -6.42 2.94
N ARG A 18 17.04 -6.93 3.44
CA ARG A 18 17.10 -8.24 4.09
C ARG A 18 16.24 -8.29 5.34
N ARG A 19 16.35 -7.28 6.21
CA ARG A 19 15.52 -7.18 7.43
C ARG A 19 14.02 -7.11 7.11
N MET A 20 13.65 -6.41 6.04
CA MET A 20 12.26 -6.33 5.58
C MET A 20 11.73 -7.67 5.05
N LEU A 21 12.55 -8.42 4.30
CA LEU A 21 12.20 -9.76 3.84
C LEU A 21 12.08 -10.75 4.99
N GLU A 22 13.06 -10.78 5.91
CA GLU A 22 13.01 -11.61 7.11
C GLU A 22 11.75 -11.32 7.93
N SER A 23 11.40 -10.05 8.13
CA SER A 23 10.18 -9.64 8.85
C SER A 23 8.90 -10.12 8.18
N LYS A 24 8.86 -10.24 6.84
CA LYS A 24 7.71 -10.78 6.12
C LYS A 24 7.61 -12.29 6.27
N ASN A 25 8.74 -12.99 6.21
CA ASN A 25 8.80 -14.46 6.30
C ASN A 25 8.32 -14.97 7.68
N VAL A 26 8.42 -14.15 8.74
CA VAL A 26 7.86 -14.49 10.06
C VAL A 26 6.36 -14.84 9.98
N PHE A 27 5.62 -14.27 9.03
CA PHE A 27 4.19 -14.52 8.88
C PHE A 27 3.85 -15.77 8.07
N ASP A 28 4.82 -16.43 7.42
CA ASP A 28 4.57 -17.61 6.56
C ASP A 28 3.99 -18.81 7.33
N VAL A 29 4.27 -18.88 8.64
CA VAL A 29 3.76 -19.93 9.54
C VAL A 29 2.46 -19.53 10.23
N VAL A 30 2.00 -18.28 10.08
CA VAL A 30 0.81 -17.75 10.75
C VAL A 30 -0.41 -17.96 9.85
N PRO A 31 -1.53 -18.49 10.38
CA PRO A 31 -2.76 -18.64 9.59
C PRO A 31 -3.27 -17.30 9.05
N ASP A 32 -3.69 -17.31 7.78
CA ASP A 32 -4.21 -16.12 7.08
C ASP A 32 -5.30 -15.36 7.84
N ARG A 33 -6.22 -16.09 8.48
CA ARG A 33 -7.34 -15.48 9.23
C ARG A 33 -6.81 -14.65 10.40
N ASP A 34 -5.94 -15.24 11.20
CA ASP A 34 -5.40 -14.62 12.41
C ASP A 34 -4.53 -13.41 12.04
N LEU A 35 -3.77 -13.51 10.93
CA LEU A 35 -3.03 -12.39 10.36
C LEU A 35 -3.95 -11.24 9.92
N ARG A 36 -5.07 -11.54 9.26
CA ARG A 36 -6.06 -10.52 8.83
C ARG A 36 -6.72 -9.83 10.03
N GLU A 37 -7.07 -10.57 11.06
CA GLU A 37 -7.66 -10.02 12.29
C GLU A 37 -6.67 -9.14 13.06
N ALA A 38 -5.41 -9.59 13.17
CA ALA A 38 -4.34 -8.78 13.77
C ALA A 38 -4.12 -7.49 12.96
N ARG A 39 -4.03 -7.59 11.62
CA ARG A 39 -3.86 -6.43 10.73
C ARG A 39 -5.02 -5.43 10.86
N ALA A 40 -6.26 -5.92 10.92
CA ALA A 40 -7.44 -5.07 11.04
C ALA A 40 -7.45 -4.28 12.35
N ARG A 41 -6.94 -4.86 13.44
CA ARG A 41 -6.79 -4.17 14.75
C ARG A 41 -5.58 -3.23 14.79
N ALA A 42 -4.50 -3.56 14.09
CA ALA A 42 -3.26 -2.80 14.12
C ALA A 42 -3.27 -1.57 13.20
N ASN A 43 -4.00 -1.61 12.08
CA ASN A 43 -4.03 -0.52 11.10
C ASN A 43 -4.94 0.64 11.57
N PRO A 44 -4.40 1.82 11.94
CA PRO A 44 -5.22 2.95 12.40
C PRO A 44 -6.16 3.50 11.31
N TYR A 45 -5.88 3.22 10.04
CA TYR A 45 -6.70 3.65 8.90
C TYR A 45 -7.75 2.62 8.48
N GLU A 46 -7.87 1.50 9.19
CA GLU A 46 -8.73 0.38 8.78
C GLU A 46 -10.21 0.77 8.70
N THR A 47 -10.67 1.65 9.60
CA THR A 47 -12.06 2.08 9.71
C THR A 47 -12.54 2.92 8.53
N ILE A 48 -11.64 3.50 7.72
CA ILE A 48 -12.00 4.20 6.48
C ILE A 48 -12.67 3.22 5.49
N GLY A 49 -12.16 1.97 5.44
CA GLY A 49 -12.72 0.93 4.60
C GLY A 49 -12.90 1.35 3.13
N ALA A 50 -14.08 1.08 2.58
CA ALA A 50 -14.50 1.54 1.24
C ALA A 50 -15.43 2.77 1.29
N ALA A 51 -15.76 3.26 2.50
CA ALA A 51 -16.80 4.26 2.70
C ALA A 51 -18.09 3.93 1.90
N PHE A 52 -18.50 4.82 0.99
CA PHE A 52 -19.66 4.66 0.11
C PHE A 52 -19.33 4.06 -1.27
N PHE A 53 -18.07 3.71 -1.53
CA PHE A 53 -17.65 3.09 -2.79
C PHE A 53 -17.77 1.58 -2.76
N GLN A 54 -17.79 0.96 -3.95
CA GLN A 54 -17.83 -0.50 -4.10
C GLN A 54 -16.59 -1.20 -3.51
N ASN A 55 -15.42 -0.55 -3.45
CA ASN A 55 -14.19 -1.16 -2.95
C ASN A 55 -13.22 -0.13 -2.35
N ARG A 56 -12.20 -0.64 -1.63
CA ARG A 56 -11.16 0.18 -0.99
C ARG A 56 -10.22 0.87 -2.00
N ALA A 57 -10.16 0.41 -3.25
CA ALA A 57 -9.30 1.04 -4.25
C ALA A 57 -9.85 2.41 -4.68
N ALA A 58 -11.17 2.57 -4.75
CA ALA A 58 -11.80 3.87 -4.98
C ALA A 58 -11.43 4.89 -3.90
N MET A 59 -11.40 4.47 -2.62
CA MET A 59 -10.93 5.33 -1.53
C MET A 59 -9.46 5.74 -1.65
N LYS A 60 -8.59 4.90 -2.23
CA LYS A 60 -7.20 5.28 -2.51
C LYS A 60 -7.13 6.39 -3.55
N VAL A 61 -7.91 6.29 -4.62
CA VAL A 61 -7.98 7.32 -5.65
C VAL A 61 -8.52 8.62 -5.07
N ALA A 62 -9.62 8.56 -4.30
CA ALA A 62 -10.17 9.74 -3.63
C ALA A 62 -9.15 10.41 -2.68
N ASN A 63 -8.39 9.62 -1.93
CA ASN A 63 -7.33 10.13 -1.06
C ASN A 63 -6.19 10.80 -1.85
N LEU A 64 -5.71 10.15 -2.91
CA LEU A 64 -4.67 10.71 -3.78
C LEU A 64 -5.15 12.00 -4.45
N ASP A 65 -6.35 11.96 -5.03
CA ASP A 65 -6.95 13.11 -5.71
C ASP A 65 -7.03 14.31 -4.76
N ARG A 66 -7.52 14.11 -3.54
CA ARG A 66 -7.55 15.18 -2.52
C ARG A 66 -6.15 15.67 -2.13
N THR A 67 -5.18 14.77 -1.98
CA THR A 67 -3.79 15.07 -1.59
C THR A 67 -3.09 15.89 -2.68
N PHE A 68 -3.38 15.61 -3.95
CA PHE A 68 -2.85 16.33 -5.10
C PHE A 68 -3.79 17.43 -5.60
N ASN A 69 -4.59 18.04 -4.71
CA ASN A 69 -5.45 19.20 -5.01
C ASN A 69 -6.43 18.99 -6.17
N PHE A 70 -7.07 17.82 -6.18
CA PHE A 70 -8.02 17.38 -7.20
C PHE A 70 -7.40 17.37 -8.59
N LEU A 71 -6.17 16.85 -8.70
CA LEU A 71 -5.48 16.72 -9.98
C LEU A 71 -6.32 15.97 -11.00
N PHE A 72 -6.95 14.86 -10.62
CA PHE A 72 -7.68 14.01 -11.56
C PHE A 72 -9.10 14.50 -11.79
N SER A 73 -9.83 14.82 -10.71
CA SER A 73 -11.25 15.23 -10.83
C SER A 73 -11.44 16.69 -11.17
N GLY A 74 -10.41 17.52 -10.98
CA GLY A 74 -10.40 18.94 -11.26
C GLY A 74 -9.56 19.32 -12.49
N GLU A 75 -9.25 18.35 -13.35
CA GLU A 75 -8.63 18.56 -14.67
C GLU A 75 -9.58 19.40 -15.55
N THR A 76 -9.14 20.61 -15.90
CA THR A 76 -9.80 21.52 -16.86
C THR A 76 -8.78 21.94 -17.92
N GLU A 77 -9.22 22.33 -19.12
CA GLU A 77 -8.32 22.82 -20.18
C GLU A 77 -7.43 23.99 -19.68
N GLU A 78 -7.98 24.87 -18.85
CA GLU A 78 -7.27 26.01 -18.25
C GLU A 78 -6.17 25.61 -17.24
N ARG A 79 -6.24 24.41 -16.66
CA ARG A 79 -5.27 23.91 -15.67
C ARG A 79 -4.13 23.11 -16.30
N LEU A 80 -4.22 22.81 -17.59
CA LEU A 80 -3.23 22.06 -18.36
C LEU A 80 -2.27 22.96 -19.16
N LEU A 81 -2.61 24.24 -19.32
CA LEU A 81 -1.82 25.30 -19.96
C LEU A 81 -1.03 26.11 -18.94
#